data_AF-A0A963PZ75-F1
#
_entry.id   AF-A0A963PZ75-F1
#
_cell.length_a   1.000
_cell.length_b   1.000
_cell.length_c   1.000
_cell.angle_alpha   90.00
_cell.angle_beta   90.00
_cell.angle_gamma   90.00
#
_symmetry.space_group_name_H-M   'P 1'
#
loop_
_entity.id
_entity.type
_entity.pdbx_description
1 polymer ?
#
loop_
_entity_poly.entity_id
_entity_poly.type
_entity_poly.pdbx_seq_one_letter_code
_entity_poly.pdbx_strand_id
1 'polypeptide(L)' 'AVPSVEELAADPVRLRELRQQCKTDRPTMGDVLCNRVAEATNRRFLGDGKVPYTPPKEPPKF' A
#
# COMPACT_ATOMS: atom_id res chain seq x y z
N ALA A 1 9.02 -15.78 8.21
CA ALA A 1 9.50 -14.45 7.76
C ALA A 1 8.29 -13.57 7.44
N VAL A 2 8.37 -12.26 7.70
CA VAL A 2 7.30 -11.33 7.28
C VAL A 2 7.40 -11.13 5.76
N PRO A 3 6.31 -11.29 4.99
CA PRO A 3 6.33 -11.15 3.53
C PRO A 3 6.73 -9.74 3.09
N SER A 4 7.24 -9.62 1.87
CA SER A 4 7.60 -8.35 1.24
C SER A 4 6.37 -7.58 0.77
N VAL A 5 6.58 -6.31 0.45
CA VAL A 5 5.51 -5.44 -0.05
C VAL A 5 5.08 -5.88 -1.44
N GLU A 6 6.03 -6.31 -2.28
CA GLU A 6 5.78 -6.87 -3.61
C GLU A 6 4.96 -8.16 -3.53
N GLU A 7 5.32 -9.08 -2.63
CA GLU A 7 4.58 -10.34 -2.43
C GLU A 7 3.15 -10.09 -1.96
N LEU A 8 2.97 -9.15 -1.03
CA LEU A 8 1.66 -8.75 -0.52
C LEU A 8 0.82 -8.03 -1.59
N ALA A 9 1.45 -7.20 -2.44
CA ALA A 9 0.75 -6.49 -3.50
C ALA A 9 0.34 -7.39 -4.68
N ALA A 10 1.05 -8.51 -4.88
CA ALA A 10 0.77 -9.48 -5.94
C ALA A 10 -0.53 -10.26 -5.71
N ASP A 11 -0.95 -10.47 -4.45
CA ASP A 11 -2.22 -11.13 -4.11
C ASP A 11 -3.21 -10.15 -3.45
N PRO A 12 -4.12 -9.54 -4.25
CA PRO A 12 -5.04 -8.52 -3.76
C PRO A 12 -6.15 -9.08 -2.86
N VAL A 13 -6.50 -10.36 -2.96
CA VAL A 13 -7.53 -10.99 -2.14
C VAL A 13 -6.98 -11.18 -0.74
N ARG A 14 -5.81 -11.82 -0.63
CA ARG A 14 -5.10 -12.01 0.63
C ARG A 14 -4.76 -10.69 1.31
N LEU A 15 -4.32 -9.69 0.53
CA LEU A 15 -4.00 -8.36 1.06
C LEU A 15 -5.22 -7.69 1.73
N ARG A 16 -6.42 -7.85 1.14
CA ARG A 16 -7.66 -7.29 1.71
C ARG A 16 -8.02 -7.96 3.04
N GLU A 17 -7.86 -9.27 3.14
CA GLU A 17 -8.11 -10.03 4.37
C GLU A 17 -7.15 -9.63 5.48
N LEU A 18 -5.84 -9.59 5.18
CA LEU A 18 -4.81 -9.12 6.12
C LEU A 18 -5.06 -7.69 6.57
N ARG A 19 -5.51 -6.81 5.66
CA ARG A 19 -5.87 -5.43 6.02
C ARG A 19 -7.05 -5.38 7.00
N GLN A 20 -8.04 -6.27 6.87
CA GLN A 20 -9.14 -6.34 7.84
C GLN A 20 -8.65 -6.85 9.18
N GLN A 21 -7.86 -7.92 9.20
CA GLN A 21 -7.29 -8.47 10.43
C GLN A 21 -6.39 -7.43 11.14
N CYS A 22 -5.59 -6.66 10.39
CA CYS A 22 -4.75 -5.60 10.97
C CYS A 22 -5.54 -4.43 11.58
N LYS A 23 -6.83 -4.29 11.27
CA LYS A 23 -7.70 -3.31 11.93
C LYS A 23 -8.25 -3.82 13.25
N THR A 24 -8.52 -5.12 13.36
CA THR A 24 -9.15 -5.74 14.53
C THR A 24 -8.12 -6.26 15.53
N ASP A 25 -7.03 -6.88 15.03
CA ASP A 25 -6.11 -7.70 15.83
C ASP A 25 -4.64 -7.26 15.68
N ARG A 26 -4.43 -5.95 15.52
CA ARG A 26 -3.08 -5.36 15.36
C ARG A 26 -2.06 -5.80 16.44
N PRO A 27 -2.40 -5.88 17.74
CA PRO A 27 -1.47 -6.34 18.78
C PRO A 27 -0.97 -7.77 18.54
N THR A 28 -1.82 -8.63 17.96
CA THR A 28 -1.53 -10.04 17.70
C THR A 28 -0.76 -10.23 16.41
N MET A 29 -1.07 -9.44 15.37
CA MET A 29 -0.43 -9.53 14.06
C MET A 29 0.97 -8.90 14.02
N GLY A 30 1.22 -7.93 14.90
CA GLY A 30 2.47 -7.19 14.99
C GLY A 30 2.57 -6.02 14.02
N ASP A 31 3.17 -4.92 14.49
CA ASP A 31 3.23 -3.66 13.75
C ASP A 31 3.97 -3.76 12.42
N VAL A 32 5.05 -4.57 12.37
CA VAL A 32 5.86 -4.72 11.15
C VAL A 32 5.03 -5.31 10.00
N LEU A 33 4.22 -6.34 10.29
CA LEU A 33 3.36 -6.95 9.28
C LEU A 33 2.27 -5.96 8.83
N CYS A 34 1.59 -5.32 9.78
CA CYS A 34 0.51 -4.40 9.45
C CYS A 34 0.97 -3.14 8.72
N ASN A 35 2.19 -2.67 8.99
CA ASN A 35 2.80 -1.57 8.25
C ASN A 35 3.10 -1.97 6.79
N ARG A 36 3.61 -3.18 6.55
CA ARG A 36 3.83 -3.68 5.17
C ARG A 36 2.53 -3.92 4.42
N VAL A 37 1.50 -4.43 5.09
CA VAL A 37 0.15 -4.56 4.51
C VAL A 37 -0.40 -3.18 4.10
N ALA A 38 -0.19 -2.15 4.93
CA ALA A 38 -0.58 -0.79 4.60
C ALA A 38 0.21 -0.25 3.40
N GLU A 39 1.52 -0.47 3.35
CA GLU A 39 2.37 -0.07 2.23
C GLU A 39 1.97 -0.78 0.93
N ALA A 40 1.76 -2.10 0.97
CA ALA A 40 1.30 -2.88 -0.19
C ALA A 40 -0.07 -2.41 -0.67
N THR A 41 -0.97 -2.04 0.25
CA THR A 41 -2.27 -1.46 -0.10
C THR A 41 -2.08 -0.12 -0.82
N ASN A 42 -1.23 0.77 -0.29
CA ASN A 42 -0.97 2.08 -0.90
C ASN A 42 -0.30 1.96 -2.27
N ARG A 43 0.68 1.06 -2.41
CA ARG A 43 1.43 0.87 -3.65
C ARG A 43 0.55 0.45 -4.83
N ARG A 44 -0.53 -0.28 -4.58
CA ARG A 44 -1.51 -0.65 -5.62
C ARG A 44 -2.28 0.55 -6.18
N PHE A 45 -2.42 1.63 -5.42
CA PHE A 45 -3.15 2.83 -5.84
C PHE A 45 -2.22 3.98 -6.25
N LEU A 46 -1.18 4.25 -5.45
CA LEU A 46 -0.24 5.35 -5.64
C LEU A 46 0.94 4.96 -6.55
N GLY A 47 1.08 3.68 -6.89
CA GLY A 47 2.27 3.16 -7.55
C GLY A 47 3.47 3.09 -6.61
N ASP A 48 4.66 2.92 -7.16
CA ASP A 48 5.92 2.82 -6.41
C ASP A 48 6.54 4.19 -6.07
N GLY A 49 5.79 5.29 -6.24
CA GLY A 49 6.24 6.64 -5.92
C GLY A 49 7.34 7.18 -6.84
N LYS A 50 7.70 6.46 -7.91
CA LYS A 50 8.74 6.88 -8.87
C LYS A 50 8.20 7.71 -10.04
N VAL A 51 6.91 8.04 -10.03
CA VAL A 51 6.30 8.86 -11.09
C VAL A 51 6.78 10.31 -10.95
N PRO A 52 7.51 10.86 -11.93
CA PRO A 52 7.96 12.24 -11.88
C PRO A 52 6.76 13.19 -11.95
N TYR A 53 6.78 14.24 -11.12
CA TYR A 53 5.81 15.31 -11.20
C TYR A 53 5.88 15.98 -12.58
N THR A 54 4.76 15.98 -13.30
CA THR A 54 4.64 16.51 -14.66
C THR A 54 3.60 17.63 -14.69
N PRO A 55 3.95 18.83 -14.20
CA PRO A 55 3.07 19.97 -14.28
C PRO A 55 2.86 20.37 -15.75
N PRO A 56 1.65 20.81 -16.14
CA PRO A 56 1.45 21.43 -17.43
C PRO A 56 2.31 22.69 -17.54
N LYS A 57 2.88 22.92 -18.74
CA LYS A 57 3.70 24.12 -19.01
C LYS A 57 2.89 25.41 -18.95
N GLU A 58 1.62 25.31 -19.31
CA GLU A 58 0.69 26.44 -19.30
C GLU A 58 -0.20 26.37 -18.07
N PRO A 59 -0.46 27.50 -17.39
CA PRO A 59 -1.37 27.54 -16.26
C PRO A 59 -2.80 27.19 -16.72
N PRO A 60 -3.59 26.51 -15.87
CA PRO A 60 -4.99 26.20 -16.17
C PRO A 60 -5.78 27.49 -16.42
N LYS A 61 -6.62 27.48 -17.46
CA LYS A 61 -7.63 28.50 -17.68
C LYS A 61 -8.84 28.14 -16.80
N PHE A 62 -9.00 28.84 -15.69
CA PHE A 62 -10.18 28.75 -14.82
C PHE A 62 -11.23 29.79 -15.21
#